data_AF-A0AA43QIW8-F1
#
_entry.id   AF-A0AA43QIW8-F1
#
_cell.length_a   1.000
_cell.length_b   1.000
_cell.length_c   1.000
_cell.angle_alpha   90.00
_cell.angle_beta   90.00
_cell.angle_gamma   90.00
#
_symmetry.space_group_name_H-M   'P 1'
#
loop_
_entity.id
_entity.type
_entity.pdbx_description
1 polymer ?
#
loop_
_entity_poly.entity_id
_entity_poly.type
_entity_poly.pdbx_seq_one_letter_code
_entity_poly.pdbx_strand_id
1 'polypeptide(L)'
;MVRTHDATEMVVRLKASSWVRRLWTFHEAYLARELHYQFKDGALRLSAILGKYHQGSENPPPIPTGHETERIKTRIEGADPVWWSAYRFLEQVEVLGKDAPQEDHARLRSIIHPLRWRTTSRIQDETICLSGCIDRTVEDLPFIPDADPSDLAIERMKTFLSSLQTVPLGLLFVQRPHIEHDGCRWMPTSFLGGGMDSTLPDPWQKEDVAATGRPTPSGLVVALPGIMLSDVTDYTQDFRGGHTHDIIFIRVNGRAYYVYGLLTEPVQWRLPGANQLAIVLREELDERGTFGCLVSMIVDEAETNLMDKEQVWCVG
;
A
#
# COMPACT_ATOMS: atom_id res chain seq x y z
N MET A 1 18.00 37.98 21.24
CA MET A 1 17.72 37.45 19.89
C MET A 1 17.03 36.11 20.05
N VAL A 2 15.71 36.07 19.88
CA VAL A 2 14.94 34.82 19.91
C VAL A 2 15.27 34.08 18.62
N ARG A 3 15.85 32.89 18.70
CA ARG A 3 16.03 32.01 17.53
C ARG A 3 14.63 31.75 16.98
N THR A 4 14.31 32.32 15.83
CA THR A 4 13.24 31.80 14.97
C THR A 4 13.47 30.30 14.85
N HIS A 5 12.50 29.49 15.27
CA HIS A 5 12.59 28.03 15.12
C HIS A 5 13.05 27.72 13.69
N ASP A 6 14.09 26.93 13.58
CA ASP A 6 14.61 26.48 12.29
C ASP A 6 13.46 25.82 11.53
N ALA A 7 13.26 26.16 10.24
CA ALA A 7 12.14 25.63 9.48
C ALA A 7 12.16 24.09 9.43
N THR A 8 13.36 23.51 9.49
CA THR A 8 13.59 22.07 9.66
C THR A 8 13.03 21.54 10.98
N GLU A 9 13.28 22.23 12.10
CA GLU A 9 12.70 21.88 13.39
C GLU A 9 11.16 21.88 13.34
N MET A 10 10.56 22.87 12.66
CA MET A 10 9.10 22.99 12.54
C MET A 10 8.49 21.78 11.82
N VAL A 11 8.98 21.43 10.62
CA VAL A 11 8.44 20.30 9.84
C VAL A 11 8.71 18.95 10.51
N VAL A 12 9.85 18.79 11.18
CA VAL A 12 10.19 17.56 11.92
C VAL A 12 9.27 17.41 13.13
N ARG A 13 9.02 18.47 13.90
CA ARG A 13 8.08 18.44 15.03
C ARG A 13 6.66 18.11 14.58
N LEU A 14 6.21 18.67 13.46
CA LEU A 14 4.92 18.31 12.87
C LEU A 14 4.87 16.83 12.49
N LYS A 15 5.86 16.34 11.73
CA LYS A 15 5.93 14.93 11.30
C LYS A 15 5.97 13.94 12.47
N ALA A 16 6.66 14.28 13.56
CA ALA A 16 6.77 13.44 14.76
C ALA A 16 5.58 13.59 15.74
N SER A 17 4.71 14.59 15.53
CA SER A 17 3.61 14.89 16.44
C SER A 17 2.55 13.77 16.49
N SER A 18 1.69 13.82 17.51
CA SER A 18 0.50 12.96 17.57
C SER A 18 -0.49 13.25 16.46
N TRP A 19 -0.45 14.43 15.84
CA TRP A 19 -1.31 14.81 14.73
C TRP A 19 -1.03 13.95 13.49
N VAL A 20 0.22 13.64 13.17
CA VAL A 20 0.54 12.75 12.02
C VAL A 20 0.19 11.28 12.32
N ARG A 21 0.11 10.89 13.60
CA ARG A 21 -0.12 9.50 14.02
C ARG A 21 -1.59 9.11 14.18
N ARG A 22 -2.53 10.06 14.12
CA ARG A 22 -3.97 9.76 14.29
C ARG A 22 -4.64 9.63 12.93
N LEU A 23 -5.55 8.68 12.79
CA LEU A 23 -6.37 8.56 11.58
C LEU A 23 -7.26 9.79 11.39
N TRP A 24 -7.98 10.21 12.43
CA TRP A 24 -8.97 11.28 12.30
C TRP A 24 -8.39 12.60 11.80
N THR A 25 -7.16 12.94 12.19
CA THR A 25 -6.46 14.15 11.72
C THR A 25 -5.99 14.04 10.27
N PHE A 26 -5.83 12.84 9.71
CA PHE A 26 -5.66 12.65 8.27
C PHE A 26 -6.92 13.07 7.54
N HIS A 27 -8.06 12.55 8.00
CA HIS A 27 -9.36 12.83 7.39
C HIS A 27 -9.67 14.33 7.43
N GLU A 28 -9.40 14.99 8.56
CA GLU A 28 -9.49 16.46 8.68
C GLU A 28 -8.58 17.18 7.69
N ALA A 29 -7.32 16.74 7.56
CA ALA A 29 -6.37 17.34 6.62
C ALA A 29 -6.80 17.17 5.16
N TYR A 30 -7.28 15.97 4.81
CA TYR A 30 -7.72 15.62 3.47
C TYR A 30 -8.92 16.47 3.05
N LEU A 31 -9.89 16.67 3.94
CA LEU A 31 -11.09 17.48 3.67
C LEU A 31 -10.88 18.99 3.85
N ALA A 32 -9.74 19.43 4.37
CA ALA A 32 -9.51 20.84 4.68
C ALA A 32 -9.35 21.69 3.41
N ARG A 33 -10.18 22.74 3.28
CA ARG A 33 -9.95 23.80 2.28
C ARG A 33 -8.63 24.51 2.51
N GLU A 34 -8.32 24.79 3.78
CA GLU A 34 -7.06 25.39 4.21
C GLU A 34 -6.61 24.76 5.54
N LEU A 35 -5.42 24.19 5.56
CA LEU A 35 -4.84 23.60 6.76
C LEU A 35 -3.87 24.57 7.43
N HIS A 36 -4.02 24.74 8.75
CA HIS A 36 -3.16 25.59 9.57
C HIS A 36 -2.61 24.79 10.75
N TYR A 37 -1.32 24.94 11.02
CA TYR A 37 -0.65 24.32 12.15
C TYR A 37 -0.38 25.34 13.25
N GLN A 38 -0.87 25.07 14.46
CA GLN A 38 -0.70 25.96 15.61
C GLN A 38 0.70 25.75 16.24
N PHE A 39 1.51 26.80 16.24
CA PHE A 39 2.75 26.89 16.99
C PHE A 39 2.59 27.86 18.17
N LYS A 40 3.60 27.93 19.06
CA LYS A 40 3.59 28.86 20.20
C LYS A 40 3.40 30.32 19.77
N ASP A 41 3.99 30.69 18.63
CA ASP A 41 4.03 32.05 18.13
C ASP A 41 2.89 32.39 17.15
N GLY A 42 2.02 31.41 16.86
CA GLY A 42 0.87 31.60 15.96
C GLY A 42 0.60 30.40 15.06
N ALA A 43 -0.51 30.47 14.32
CA ALA A 43 -0.86 29.48 13.31
C ALA A 43 -0.14 29.77 11.98
N LEU A 44 0.42 28.73 11.35
CA LEU A 44 1.11 28.84 10.07
C LEU A 44 0.62 27.77 9.10
N ARG A 45 0.54 28.13 7.81
CA ARG A 45 0.36 27.18 6.71
C ARG A 45 1.70 26.55 6.34
N LEU A 46 1.67 25.36 5.73
CA LEU A 46 2.89 24.70 5.26
C LEU A 46 3.68 25.56 4.26
N SER A 47 3.00 26.32 3.41
CA SER A 47 3.63 27.28 2.48
C SER A 47 4.40 28.40 3.18
N ALA A 48 3.94 28.85 4.36
CA ALA A 48 4.67 29.85 5.16
C ALA A 48 5.94 29.24 5.78
N ILE A 49 5.93 27.96 6.13
CA ILE A 49 7.10 27.22 6.62
C ILE A 49 8.13 27.04 5.48
N LEU A 50 7.67 26.72 4.26
CA LEU A 50 8.54 26.68 3.06
C LEU A 50 9.22 28.04 2.82
N GLY A 51 8.47 29.14 2.90
CA GLY A 51 9.02 30.49 2.76
C GLY A 51 10.12 30.78 3.78
N LYS A 52 9.95 30.35 5.05
CA LYS A 52 10.98 30.48 6.09
C LYS A 52 12.22 29.66 5.80
N TYR A 53 12.07 28.45 5.26
CA TYR A 53 13.20 27.61 4.85
C TYR A 53 14.04 28.28 3.76
N HIS A 54 13.39 28.81 2.72
CA HIS A 54 14.08 29.53 1.65
C HIS A 54 14.74 30.84 2.12
N GLN A 55 14.14 31.56 3.07
CA GLN A 55 14.73 32.79 3.63
C GLN A 55 15.95 32.52 4.52
N GLY A 56 16.00 31.40 5.23
CA GLY A 56 17.16 30.98 6.03
C GLY A 56 18.31 30.43 5.18
N SER A 57 18.07 30.10 3.91
CA SER A 57 19.09 29.73 2.93
C SER A 57 19.58 31.00 2.22
N GLU A 58 20.64 31.64 2.73
CA GLU A 58 21.11 32.95 2.24
C GLU A 58 21.55 32.99 0.76
N ASN A 59 21.48 31.89 0.01
CA ASN A 59 21.60 31.83 -1.45
C ASN A 59 20.87 30.58 -1.97
N PRO A 60 19.57 30.66 -2.33
CA PRO A 60 18.94 29.54 -3.03
C PRO A 60 19.64 29.37 -4.38
N PRO A 61 20.17 28.17 -4.72
CA PRO A 61 20.71 27.95 -6.05
C PRO A 61 19.64 28.28 -7.10
N PRO A 62 19.98 28.98 -8.19
CA PRO A 62 19.00 29.34 -9.22
C PRO A 62 18.31 28.06 -9.70
N ILE A 63 16.97 28.02 -9.65
CA ILE A 63 16.18 26.89 -10.13
C ILE A 63 16.32 26.86 -11.66
N PRO A 64 17.09 25.92 -12.24
CA PRO A 64 17.27 25.88 -13.68
C PRO A 64 15.99 25.34 -14.32
N THR A 65 15.63 25.79 -15.51
CA THR A 65 14.51 25.24 -16.30
C THR A 65 15.05 24.33 -17.41
N GLY A 66 14.66 23.04 -17.45
CA GLY A 66 15.04 22.06 -18.48
C GLY A 66 15.15 20.61 -17.97
N HIS A 67 15.60 19.67 -18.80
CA HIS A 67 15.83 18.26 -18.36
C HIS A 67 16.97 18.11 -17.32
N GLU A 68 17.87 19.09 -17.20
CA GLU A 68 18.87 19.18 -16.13
C GLU A 68 18.25 19.55 -14.76
N THR A 69 17.02 20.08 -14.74
CA THR A 69 16.32 20.49 -13.52
C THR A 69 16.12 19.31 -12.58
N GLU A 70 15.77 18.13 -13.08
CA GLU A 70 15.48 16.98 -12.21
C GLU A 70 16.72 16.53 -11.43
N ARG A 71 17.88 16.44 -12.09
CA ARG A 71 19.15 16.04 -11.44
C ARG A 71 19.67 17.07 -10.45
N ILE A 72 19.43 18.36 -10.72
CA ILE A 72 19.82 19.47 -9.83
C ILE A 72 18.85 19.55 -8.65
N LYS A 73 17.55 19.37 -8.89
CA LYS A 73 16.52 19.25 -7.86
C LYS A 73 16.82 18.08 -6.92
N THR A 74 17.19 16.90 -7.44
CA THR A 74 17.64 15.76 -6.62
C THR A 74 18.89 16.08 -5.78
N ARG A 75 19.84 16.88 -6.28
CA ARG A 75 21.03 17.30 -5.50
C ARG A 75 20.68 18.32 -4.40
N ILE A 76 19.75 19.23 -4.67
CA ILE A 76 19.25 20.21 -3.69
C ILE A 76 18.40 19.50 -2.63
N GLU A 77 17.56 18.56 -3.05
CA GLU A 77 16.80 17.66 -2.16
C GLU A 77 17.73 16.82 -1.27
N GLY A 78 18.89 16.42 -1.81
CA GLY A 78 19.93 15.70 -1.08
C GLY A 78 20.80 16.54 -0.15
N ALA A 79 20.72 17.88 -0.18
CA ALA A 79 21.50 18.75 0.70
C ALA A 79 20.92 18.83 2.13
N ASP A 80 19.59 18.69 2.26
CA ASP A 80 18.89 18.55 3.54
C ASP A 80 17.80 17.46 3.41
N PRO A 81 18.21 16.18 3.41
CA PRO A 81 17.28 15.07 3.21
C PRO A 81 16.25 14.95 4.35
N VAL A 82 16.57 15.47 5.54
CA VAL A 82 15.67 15.45 6.70
C VAL A 82 14.52 16.43 6.47
N TRP A 83 14.82 17.67 6.08
CA TRP A 83 13.79 18.65 5.76
C TRP A 83 12.92 18.16 4.60
N TRP A 84 13.51 17.71 3.49
CA TRP A 84 12.75 17.30 2.31
C TRP A 84 11.86 16.09 2.61
N SER A 85 12.39 15.08 3.32
CA SER A 85 11.58 13.93 3.72
C SER A 85 10.42 14.33 4.65
N ALA A 86 10.60 15.32 5.52
CA ALA A 86 9.57 15.79 6.42
C ALA A 86 8.52 16.64 5.70
N TYR A 87 8.98 17.63 4.94
CA TYR A 87 8.15 18.54 4.18
C TYR A 87 7.32 17.80 3.12
N ARG A 88 7.93 16.93 2.31
CA ARG A 88 7.22 16.19 1.24
C ARG A 88 6.13 15.29 1.79
N PHE A 89 6.35 14.68 2.96
CA PHE A 89 5.30 13.92 3.63
C PHE A 89 4.10 14.79 4.00
N LEU A 90 4.34 15.98 4.59
CA LEU A 90 3.27 16.90 4.97
C LEU A 90 2.57 17.50 3.74
N GLU A 91 3.34 17.86 2.72
CA GLU A 91 2.84 18.38 1.45
C GLU A 91 1.92 17.36 0.76
N GLN A 92 2.31 16.09 0.73
CA GLN A 92 1.45 15.01 0.22
C GLN A 92 0.11 14.98 0.96
N VAL A 93 0.11 15.02 2.29
CA VAL A 93 -1.14 15.03 3.06
C VAL A 93 -2.05 16.22 2.73
N GLU A 94 -1.49 17.41 2.46
CA GLU A 94 -2.27 18.62 2.10
C GLU A 94 -2.79 18.64 0.64
N VAL A 95 -2.08 18.00 -0.29
CA VAL A 95 -2.42 18.06 -1.72
C VAL A 95 -3.40 16.96 -2.12
N LEU A 96 -3.37 15.80 -1.43
CA LEU A 96 -4.19 14.63 -1.76
C LEU A 96 -5.70 14.89 -1.89
N GLY A 97 -6.25 15.83 -1.11
CA GLY A 97 -7.66 16.18 -1.17
C GLY A 97 -8.02 17.18 -2.27
N LYS A 98 -7.05 17.94 -2.80
CA LYS A 98 -7.29 19.03 -3.76
C LYS A 98 -7.30 18.54 -5.21
N ASP A 99 -6.39 17.63 -5.52
CA ASP A 99 -6.20 17.03 -6.85
C ASP A 99 -6.48 15.52 -6.80
N ALA A 100 -7.53 15.12 -6.08
CA ALA A 100 -7.89 13.71 -5.93
C ALA A 100 -8.21 13.08 -7.30
N PRO A 101 -7.64 11.91 -7.63
CA PRO A 101 -7.98 11.19 -8.85
C PRO A 101 -9.47 10.85 -8.93
N GLN A 102 -10.02 10.78 -10.14
CA GLN A 102 -11.43 10.42 -10.34
C GLN A 102 -11.64 8.92 -10.17
N GLU A 103 -10.67 8.10 -10.57
CA GLU A 103 -10.76 6.66 -10.52
C GLU A 103 -10.50 6.12 -9.11
N ASP A 104 -11.37 5.22 -8.65
CA ASP A 104 -11.33 4.65 -7.30
C ASP A 104 -9.96 4.05 -6.94
N HIS A 105 -9.34 3.29 -7.86
CA HIS A 105 -8.04 2.65 -7.60
C HIS A 105 -6.92 3.69 -7.34
N ALA A 106 -6.87 4.75 -8.14
CA ALA A 106 -5.87 5.80 -8.04
C ALA A 106 -6.09 6.62 -6.76
N ARG A 107 -7.35 6.91 -6.44
CA ARG A 107 -7.72 7.61 -5.21
C ARG A 107 -7.41 6.78 -3.96
N LEU A 108 -7.78 5.49 -3.93
CA LEU A 108 -7.46 4.58 -2.84
C LEU A 108 -5.94 4.45 -2.64
N ARG A 109 -5.18 4.26 -3.72
CA ARG A 109 -3.71 4.22 -3.67
C ARG A 109 -3.11 5.48 -3.06
N SER A 110 -3.65 6.64 -3.42
CA SER A 110 -3.18 7.94 -2.94
C SER A 110 -3.35 8.11 -1.42
N ILE A 111 -4.39 7.51 -0.83
CA ILE A 111 -4.69 7.65 0.60
C ILE A 111 -4.09 6.53 1.47
N ILE A 112 -3.73 5.36 0.94
CA ILE A 112 -3.17 4.26 1.75
C ILE A 112 -1.80 4.62 2.35
N HIS A 113 -0.91 5.22 1.57
CA HIS A 113 0.45 5.50 1.99
C HIS A 113 0.54 6.43 3.23
N PRO A 114 -0.25 7.52 3.34
CA PRO A 114 -0.36 8.32 4.57
C PRO A 114 -0.86 7.57 5.82
N LEU A 115 -1.56 6.44 5.67
CA LEU A 115 -2.21 5.71 6.76
C LEU A 115 -1.29 4.74 7.50
N ARG A 116 -0.20 4.32 6.86
CA ARG A 116 0.64 3.23 7.36
C ARG A 116 1.30 3.44 8.72
N TRP A 117 1.45 4.69 9.16
CA TRP A 117 1.96 5.03 10.50
C TRP A 117 0.89 5.65 11.40
N ARG A 118 -0.37 5.57 10.99
CA ARG A 118 -1.52 6.09 11.74
C ARG A 118 -2.18 5.00 12.54
N THR A 119 -2.82 5.42 13.62
CA THR A 119 -3.63 4.57 14.49
C THR A 119 -4.96 5.26 14.81
N THR A 120 -5.88 4.47 15.32
CA THR A 120 -7.18 4.92 15.81
C THR A 120 -7.49 4.23 17.13
N SER A 121 -8.29 4.86 17.99
CA SER A 121 -8.82 4.23 19.20
C SER A 121 -9.95 3.25 18.93
N ARG A 122 -10.55 3.33 17.74
CA ARG A 122 -11.69 2.52 17.29
C ARG A 122 -11.43 2.09 15.85
N ILE A 123 -11.14 0.82 15.64
CA ILE A 123 -10.74 0.30 14.32
C ILE A 123 -11.86 0.41 13.29
N GLN A 124 -13.12 0.32 13.73
CA GLN A 124 -14.30 0.53 12.90
C GLN A 124 -14.44 1.95 12.34
N ASP A 125 -13.67 2.92 12.84
CA ASP A 125 -13.64 4.29 12.32
C ASP A 125 -12.70 4.42 11.10
N GLU A 126 -11.88 3.41 10.81
CA GLU A 126 -11.01 3.36 9.62
C GLU A 126 -11.81 3.58 8.35
N THR A 127 -12.81 2.73 8.14
CA THR A 127 -13.65 2.72 6.95
C THR A 127 -14.54 3.96 6.85
N ILE A 128 -14.94 4.56 7.98
CA ILE A 128 -15.62 5.86 8.00
C ILE A 128 -14.71 6.94 7.41
N CYS A 129 -13.45 7.00 7.85
CA CYS A 129 -12.50 7.99 7.34
C CYS A 129 -12.14 7.75 5.87
N LEU A 130 -11.95 6.49 5.47
CA LEU A 130 -11.69 6.13 4.08
C LEU A 130 -12.85 6.48 3.16
N SER A 131 -14.09 6.24 3.59
CA SER A 131 -15.30 6.54 2.81
C SER A 131 -15.39 8.04 2.52
N GLY A 132 -15.15 8.89 3.54
CA GLY A 132 -15.09 10.34 3.36
C GLY A 132 -13.96 10.80 2.43
N CYS A 133 -12.89 10.02 2.29
CA CYS A 133 -11.80 10.34 1.36
C CYS A 133 -12.06 9.88 -0.09
N ILE A 134 -13.01 8.98 -0.35
CA ILE A 134 -13.32 8.43 -1.70
C ILE A 134 -14.74 8.84 -2.17
N ASP A 135 -15.31 9.89 -1.56
CA ASP A 135 -16.69 10.35 -1.81
C ASP A 135 -17.72 9.21 -1.74
N ARG A 136 -17.52 8.28 -0.81
CA ARG A 136 -18.51 7.26 -0.46
C ARG A 136 -19.27 7.70 0.77
N THR A 137 -20.58 7.52 0.74
CA THR A 137 -21.47 7.88 1.84
C THR A 137 -21.29 6.92 2.99
N VAL A 138 -21.18 7.45 4.22
CA VAL A 138 -21.09 6.62 5.43
C VAL A 138 -22.37 5.78 5.61
N GLU A 139 -23.47 6.27 5.04
CA GLU A 139 -24.77 5.61 4.95
C GLU A 139 -24.73 4.27 4.21
N ASP A 140 -23.74 4.06 3.32
CA ASP A 140 -23.57 2.79 2.60
C ASP A 140 -22.87 1.72 3.45
N LEU A 141 -22.24 2.11 4.57
CA LEU A 141 -21.56 1.17 5.47
C LEU A 141 -22.59 0.46 6.36
N PRO A 142 -22.44 -0.86 6.56
CA PRO A 142 -23.40 -1.62 7.34
C PRO A 142 -23.42 -1.15 8.80
N PHE A 143 -24.63 -0.98 9.33
CA PHE A 143 -24.88 -0.91 10.75
C PHE A 143 -25.33 -2.27 11.24
N ILE A 144 -24.48 -2.92 12.03
CA ILE A 144 -24.75 -4.23 12.62
C ILE A 144 -24.90 -4.02 14.13
N PRO A 145 -26.14 -4.00 14.66
CA PRO A 145 -26.36 -3.89 16.09
C PRO A 145 -25.64 -5.01 16.84
N ASP A 146 -25.08 -4.70 18.00
CA ASP A 146 -24.45 -5.65 18.93
C ASP A 146 -23.26 -6.45 18.36
N ALA A 147 -22.72 -6.07 17.19
CA ALA A 147 -21.50 -6.66 16.66
C ALA A 147 -20.28 -6.31 17.52
N ASP A 148 -19.33 -7.26 17.62
CA ASP A 148 -18.01 -6.93 18.16
C ASP A 148 -17.38 -5.82 17.31
N PRO A 149 -16.69 -4.83 17.90
CA PRO A 149 -16.05 -3.75 17.15
C PRO A 149 -15.10 -4.22 16.04
N SER A 150 -14.44 -5.37 16.24
CA SER A 150 -13.51 -5.96 15.26
C SER A 150 -14.28 -6.56 14.08
N ASP A 151 -15.36 -7.28 14.36
CA ASP A 151 -16.24 -7.85 13.33
C ASP A 151 -16.90 -6.74 12.52
N LEU A 152 -17.40 -5.70 13.19
CA LEU A 152 -17.96 -4.53 12.53
C LEU A 152 -16.94 -3.84 11.61
N ALA A 153 -15.67 -3.74 12.04
CA ALA A 153 -14.62 -3.16 11.21
C ALA A 153 -14.37 -4.00 9.95
N ILE A 154 -14.33 -5.34 10.09
CA ILE A 154 -14.18 -6.27 8.97
C ILE A 154 -15.35 -6.13 7.99
N GLU A 155 -16.60 -6.16 8.47
CA GLU A 155 -17.78 -6.03 7.60
C GLU A 155 -17.86 -4.69 6.88
N ARG A 156 -17.44 -3.61 7.55
CA ARG A 156 -17.33 -2.30 6.90
C ARG A 156 -16.21 -2.27 5.87
N MET A 157 -15.09 -2.94 6.12
CA MET A 157 -13.97 -3.00 5.16
C MET A 157 -14.38 -3.78 3.90
N LYS A 158 -15.07 -4.91 4.08
CA LYS A 158 -15.68 -5.67 2.98
C LYS A 158 -16.61 -4.80 2.15
N THR A 159 -17.53 -4.11 2.82
CA THR A 159 -18.52 -3.27 2.14
C THR A 159 -17.85 -2.12 1.40
N PHE A 160 -16.90 -1.44 2.06
CA PHE A 160 -16.15 -0.34 1.48
C PHE A 160 -15.40 -0.78 0.21
N LEU A 161 -14.57 -1.82 0.28
CA LEU A 161 -13.78 -2.29 -0.87
C LEU A 161 -14.65 -2.87 -2.00
N SER A 162 -15.77 -3.51 -1.65
CA SER A 162 -16.73 -4.02 -2.64
C SER A 162 -17.51 -2.91 -3.34
N SER A 163 -17.63 -1.73 -2.71
CA SER A 163 -18.30 -0.56 -3.30
C SER A 163 -17.47 0.18 -4.37
N LEU A 164 -16.19 -0.17 -4.51
CA LEU A 164 -15.29 0.46 -5.47
C LEU A 164 -15.46 -0.18 -6.85
N GLN A 165 -15.45 0.65 -7.90
CA GLN A 165 -15.46 0.20 -9.28
C GLN A 165 -14.14 -0.48 -9.66
N THR A 166 -13.03 0.05 -9.14
CA THR A 166 -11.68 -0.47 -9.36
C THR A 166 -10.83 -0.34 -8.10
N VAL A 167 -9.90 -1.26 -7.90
CA VAL A 167 -8.91 -1.23 -6.80
C VAL A 167 -7.50 -1.36 -7.36
N PRO A 168 -6.46 -0.82 -6.68
CA PRO A 168 -5.09 -0.96 -7.14
C PRO A 168 -4.64 -2.42 -6.99
N LEU A 169 -4.01 -3.01 -8.01
CA LEU A 169 -3.58 -4.42 -7.95
C LEU A 169 -2.55 -4.69 -6.85
N GLY A 170 -1.77 -3.69 -6.45
CA GLY A 170 -0.86 -3.80 -5.31
C GLY A 170 -1.55 -4.23 -4.01
N LEU A 171 -2.88 -4.13 -3.91
CA LEU A 171 -3.64 -4.60 -2.76
C LEU A 171 -3.45 -6.11 -2.54
N LEU A 172 -3.38 -6.90 -3.62
CA LEU A 172 -3.14 -8.35 -3.58
C LEU A 172 -1.79 -8.75 -2.98
N PHE A 173 -0.86 -7.79 -2.92
CA PHE A 173 0.53 -8.02 -2.53
C PHE A 173 0.93 -7.24 -1.28
N VAL A 174 -0.04 -6.60 -0.61
CA VAL A 174 0.24 -5.87 0.63
C VAL A 174 0.56 -6.87 1.74
N GLN A 175 1.55 -6.56 2.58
CA GLN A 175 2.02 -7.49 3.61
C GLN A 175 1.20 -7.33 4.91
N ARG A 176 -0.12 -7.46 4.80
CA ARG A 176 -1.05 -7.28 5.91
C ARG A 176 -1.96 -8.50 6.06
N PRO A 177 -2.53 -8.74 7.26
CA PRO A 177 -3.55 -9.76 7.41
C PRO A 177 -4.73 -9.44 6.50
N HIS A 178 -5.18 -10.45 5.76
CA HIS A 178 -6.33 -10.36 4.88
C HIS A 178 -7.58 -10.97 5.52
N ILE A 179 -8.73 -10.70 4.95
CA ILE A 179 -10.02 -11.19 5.46
C ILE A 179 -10.20 -12.66 5.06
N GLU A 180 -10.37 -13.56 6.04
CA GLU A 180 -10.48 -15.01 5.83
C GLU A 180 -11.86 -15.49 5.30
N HIS A 181 -12.67 -14.59 4.73
CA HIS A 181 -13.97 -14.92 4.17
C HIS A 181 -13.88 -15.15 2.67
N ASP A 182 -14.55 -16.19 2.17
CA ASP A 182 -14.58 -16.52 0.74
C ASP A 182 -15.02 -15.32 -0.10
N GLY A 183 -14.34 -15.11 -1.23
CA GLY A 183 -14.51 -13.92 -2.10
C GLY A 183 -13.98 -12.59 -1.54
N CYS A 184 -13.53 -12.55 -0.29
CA CYS A 184 -12.95 -11.35 0.35
C CYS A 184 -11.47 -11.50 0.70
N ARG A 185 -10.84 -12.63 0.37
CA ARG A 185 -9.45 -12.94 0.76
C ARG A 185 -8.43 -11.96 0.20
N TRP A 186 -8.73 -11.27 -0.89
CA TRP A 186 -7.91 -10.18 -1.46
C TRP A 186 -7.98 -8.85 -0.70
N MET A 187 -8.85 -8.76 0.32
CA MET A 187 -9.07 -7.53 1.08
C MET A 187 -8.22 -7.51 2.36
N PRO A 188 -7.38 -6.50 2.56
CA PRO A 188 -6.68 -6.31 3.83
C PRO A 188 -7.67 -6.01 4.95
N THR A 189 -7.39 -6.54 6.14
CA THR A 189 -8.19 -6.25 7.36
C THR A 189 -8.07 -4.79 7.80
N SER A 190 -6.93 -4.15 7.54
CA SER A 190 -6.65 -2.75 7.89
C SER A 190 -5.41 -2.21 7.16
N PHE A 191 -5.45 -0.95 6.76
CA PHE A 191 -4.35 -0.16 6.20
C PHE A 191 -3.53 0.58 7.28
N LEU A 192 -3.93 0.53 8.55
CA LEU A 192 -3.33 1.29 9.64
C LEU A 192 -2.15 0.58 10.31
N GLY A 193 -1.14 1.35 10.69
CA GLY A 193 -0.12 0.93 11.66
C GLY A 193 0.83 -0.19 11.22
N GLY A 194 0.85 -0.59 9.94
CA GLY A 194 1.78 -1.61 9.43
C GLY A 194 3.11 -1.07 8.93
N GLY A 195 3.37 0.24 9.02
CA GLY A 195 4.63 0.82 8.56
C GLY A 195 4.88 0.52 7.09
N MET A 196 6.03 -0.07 6.75
CA MET A 196 6.30 -0.40 5.35
C MET A 196 5.38 -1.49 4.83
N ASP A 197 4.89 -2.39 5.68
CA ASP A 197 4.06 -3.54 5.31
C ASP A 197 2.65 -3.12 4.86
N SER A 198 2.16 -1.96 5.30
CA SER A 198 0.92 -1.34 4.83
C SER A 198 1.08 -0.52 3.54
N THR A 199 2.29 -0.46 2.98
CA THR A 199 2.52 0.24 1.71
C THR A 199 2.13 -0.70 0.57
N LEU A 200 1.30 -0.23 -0.35
CA LEU A 200 1.09 -0.95 -1.59
C LEU A 200 2.45 -1.10 -2.28
N PRO A 201 2.81 -2.30 -2.75
CA PRO A 201 4.01 -2.45 -3.54
C PRO A 201 4.01 -1.43 -4.69
N ASP A 202 5.20 -0.87 -4.85
CA ASP A 202 5.64 0.14 -5.78
C ASP A 202 5.46 1.63 -5.38
N PRO A 203 6.55 2.32 -4.99
CA PRO A 203 6.61 3.78 -4.95
C PRO A 203 7.31 4.43 -6.16
N TRP A 204 7.86 3.69 -7.15
CA TRP A 204 8.77 4.25 -8.16
C TRP A 204 8.65 3.72 -9.60
N GLN A 205 7.79 2.75 -9.91
CA GLN A 205 7.47 2.34 -11.29
C GLN A 205 6.20 3.05 -11.78
N LYS A 206 6.34 3.89 -12.81
CA LYS A 206 5.22 4.67 -13.37
C LYS A 206 4.14 3.81 -14.04
N GLU A 207 4.43 2.54 -14.33
CA GLU A 207 3.59 1.66 -15.15
C GLU A 207 2.50 0.96 -14.32
N ASP A 208 2.71 0.75 -13.02
CA ASP A 208 1.77 0.07 -12.11
C ASP A 208 0.51 0.89 -11.77
N VAL A 209 0.51 2.19 -12.04
CA VAL A 209 -0.62 3.09 -11.70
C VAL A 209 -1.88 2.75 -12.50
N ALA A 210 -1.74 2.14 -13.69
CA ALA A 210 -2.87 1.76 -14.54
C ALA A 210 -3.39 0.34 -14.28
N ALA A 211 -2.68 -0.47 -13.50
CA ALA A 211 -3.03 -1.86 -13.27
C ALA A 211 -4.10 -1.97 -12.17
N THR A 212 -5.30 -2.42 -12.55
CA THR A 212 -6.48 -2.41 -11.66
C THR A 212 -7.16 -3.76 -11.55
N GLY A 213 -7.71 -4.04 -10.38
CA GLY A 213 -8.68 -5.12 -10.19
C GLY A 213 -10.10 -4.58 -10.13
N ARG A 214 -11.08 -5.42 -10.51
CA ARG A 214 -12.51 -5.11 -10.40
C ARG A 214 -13.16 -5.99 -9.34
N PRO A 215 -13.66 -5.41 -8.23
CA PRO A 215 -14.41 -6.16 -7.23
C PRO A 215 -15.67 -6.83 -7.81
N THR A 216 -15.99 -8.02 -7.32
CA THR A 216 -17.20 -8.78 -7.65
C THR A 216 -17.72 -9.49 -6.39
N PRO A 217 -18.98 -9.95 -6.36
CA PRO A 217 -19.52 -10.67 -5.20
C PRO A 217 -18.75 -11.95 -4.83
N SER A 218 -18.04 -12.55 -5.79
CA SER A 218 -17.29 -13.80 -5.62
C SER A 218 -15.78 -13.59 -5.46
N GLY A 219 -15.27 -12.36 -5.49
CA GLY A 219 -13.82 -12.14 -5.50
C GLY A 219 -13.38 -10.88 -6.24
N LEU A 220 -12.11 -10.88 -6.65
CA LEU A 220 -11.52 -9.82 -7.44
C LEU A 220 -11.17 -10.33 -8.84
N VAL A 221 -11.66 -9.65 -9.88
CA VAL A 221 -11.26 -9.95 -11.26
C VAL A 221 -10.06 -9.10 -11.63
N VAL A 222 -8.98 -9.75 -12.06
CA VAL A 222 -7.71 -9.10 -12.42
C VAL A 222 -7.15 -9.70 -13.71
N ALA A 223 -6.33 -8.93 -14.41
CA ALA A 223 -5.46 -9.43 -15.47
C ALA A 223 -4.02 -9.18 -15.05
N LEU A 224 -3.29 -10.26 -14.79
CA LEU A 224 -1.90 -10.22 -14.34
C LEU A 224 -1.07 -11.21 -15.17
N PRO A 225 0.22 -10.94 -15.38
CA PRO A 225 1.11 -11.94 -15.92
C PRO A 225 1.09 -13.16 -15.01
N GLY A 226 1.16 -14.35 -15.61
CA GLY A 226 1.10 -15.57 -14.83
C GLY A 226 1.64 -16.74 -15.62
N ILE A 227 2.03 -17.77 -14.87
CA ILE A 227 2.49 -19.03 -15.40
C ILE A 227 1.49 -20.10 -15.00
N MET A 228 0.99 -20.83 -16.00
CA MET A 228 0.28 -22.08 -15.78
C MET A 228 1.24 -23.24 -15.92
N LEU A 229 1.26 -24.10 -14.93
CA LEU A 229 2.07 -25.32 -14.91
C LEU A 229 1.11 -26.49 -14.95
N SER A 230 1.20 -27.32 -16.00
CA SER A 230 0.54 -28.62 -16.04
C SER A 230 1.48 -29.71 -15.56
N ASP A 231 0.91 -30.82 -15.09
CA ASP A 231 1.65 -32.05 -14.77
C ASP A 231 2.75 -31.83 -13.71
N VAL A 232 2.39 -31.16 -12.60
CA VAL A 232 3.30 -30.98 -11.46
C VAL A 232 3.51 -32.34 -10.77
N THR A 233 4.52 -33.10 -11.20
CA THR A 233 4.76 -34.47 -10.73
C THR A 233 5.73 -34.58 -9.56
N ASP A 234 6.59 -33.59 -9.34
CA ASP A 234 7.65 -33.62 -8.32
C ASP A 234 7.81 -32.26 -7.64
N TYR A 235 7.70 -32.23 -6.31
CA TYR A 235 8.13 -31.10 -5.47
C TYR A 235 9.11 -31.62 -4.42
N THR A 236 10.16 -30.84 -4.14
CA THR A 236 11.15 -31.20 -3.11
C THR A 236 11.28 -30.04 -2.14
N GLN A 237 10.76 -30.21 -0.92
CA GLN A 237 11.02 -29.28 0.18
C GLN A 237 12.42 -29.56 0.74
N ASP A 238 13.35 -28.61 0.56
CA ASP A 238 14.71 -28.72 1.10
C ASP A 238 14.84 -27.90 2.40
N PHE A 239 14.88 -28.59 3.55
CA PHE A 239 15.11 -27.97 4.84
C PHE A 239 16.62 -27.80 5.10
N ARG A 240 17.25 -26.77 4.50
CA ARG A 240 18.66 -26.46 4.82
C ARG A 240 18.79 -25.44 5.94
N GLY A 241 19.13 -25.95 7.12
CA GLY A 241 19.87 -25.20 8.15
C GLY A 241 19.12 -24.02 8.79
N GLY A 242 18.23 -24.32 9.74
CA GLY A 242 17.72 -23.35 10.73
C GLY A 242 16.78 -22.26 10.20
N HIS A 243 16.71 -22.06 8.88
CA HIS A 243 15.77 -21.17 8.19
C HIS A 243 14.90 -22.02 7.25
N THR A 244 13.60 -22.02 7.51
CA THR A 244 12.58 -22.72 6.71
C THR A 244 12.35 -21.97 5.40
N HIS A 245 13.20 -22.20 4.41
CA HIS A 245 12.91 -21.80 3.03
C HIS A 245 12.25 -22.99 2.34
N ASP A 246 10.92 -22.98 2.26
CA ASP A 246 10.21 -23.90 1.38
C ASP A 246 10.50 -23.49 -0.06
N ILE A 247 11.31 -24.27 -0.77
CA ILE A 247 11.66 -24.04 -2.17
C ILE A 247 10.87 -25.01 -3.05
N ILE A 248 10.15 -24.49 -4.04
CA ILE A 248 9.56 -25.28 -5.13
C ILE A 248 10.37 -25.06 -6.40
N PHE A 249 10.71 -26.17 -7.06
CA PHE A 249 11.39 -26.19 -8.34
C PHE A 249 10.37 -26.34 -9.46
N ILE A 250 10.45 -25.45 -10.46
CA ILE A 250 9.45 -25.38 -11.52
C ILE A 250 10.16 -25.26 -12.87
N ARG A 251 9.71 -25.94 -13.92
CA ARG A 251 10.24 -25.76 -15.29
C ARG A 251 9.21 -25.15 -16.24
N VAL A 252 9.58 -24.07 -16.93
CA VAL A 252 8.74 -23.35 -17.90
C VAL A 252 9.56 -23.01 -19.14
N ASN A 253 9.09 -23.37 -20.34
CA ASN A 253 9.79 -23.08 -21.61
C ASN A 253 11.28 -23.51 -21.63
N GLY A 254 11.60 -24.65 -20.99
CA GLY A 254 12.97 -25.16 -20.87
C GLY A 254 13.86 -24.43 -19.85
N ARG A 255 13.35 -23.43 -19.14
CA ARG A 255 14.01 -22.74 -18.03
C ARG A 255 13.51 -23.29 -16.70
N ALA A 256 14.38 -23.37 -15.70
CA ALA A 256 14.01 -23.75 -14.34
C ALA A 256 13.87 -22.49 -13.46
N TYR A 257 12.86 -22.46 -12.61
CA TYR A 257 12.51 -21.39 -11.69
C TYR A 257 12.46 -21.95 -10.27
N TYR A 258 12.77 -21.10 -9.31
CA TYR A 258 12.72 -21.40 -7.90
C TYR A 258 11.67 -20.49 -7.26
N VAL A 259 10.62 -21.07 -6.71
CA VAL A 259 9.68 -20.33 -5.86
C VAL A 259 10.10 -20.55 -4.43
N TYR A 260 10.43 -19.50 -3.71
CA TYR A 260 10.77 -19.60 -2.30
C TYR A 260 9.96 -18.61 -1.48
N GLY A 261 9.50 -19.06 -0.31
CA GLY A 261 8.89 -18.17 0.68
C GLY A 261 9.96 -17.37 1.42
N LEU A 262 9.77 -16.05 1.52
CA LEU A 262 10.41 -15.22 2.55
C LEU A 262 9.61 -15.26 3.86
N LEU A 263 8.91 -16.36 4.11
CA LEU A 263 7.97 -16.45 5.21
C LEU A 263 8.72 -16.76 6.51
N THR A 264 8.28 -16.11 7.58
CA THR A 264 8.77 -16.38 8.94
C THR A 264 8.28 -17.72 9.48
N GLU A 265 7.24 -18.29 8.87
CA GLU A 265 6.68 -19.59 9.22
C GLU A 265 6.72 -20.55 8.02
N PRO A 266 7.07 -21.83 8.22
CA PRO A 266 7.05 -22.85 7.17
C PRO A 266 5.64 -23.07 6.65
N VAL A 267 5.52 -23.18 5.33
CA VAL A 267 4.26 -23.42 4.65
C VAL A 267 4.20 -24.85 4.19
N GLN A 268 3.23 -25.58 4.72
CA GLN A 268 2.86 -26.86 4.16
C GLN A 268 2.13 -26.65 2.84
N TRP A 269 2.88 -26.74 1.75
CA TRP A 269 2.34 -26.94 0.41
C TRP A 269 1.53 -28.24 0.39
N ARG A 270 0.20 -28.13 0.30
CA ARG A 270 -0.69 -29.27 0.16
C ARG A 270 -1.09 -29.40 -1.31
N LEU A 271 -0.32 -30.15 -2.09
CA LEU A 271 -0.61 -30.47 -3.50
C LEU A 271 -1.26 -31.87 -3.75
N PRO A 272 -2.11 -32.47 -2.88
CA PRO A 272 -2.69 -33.77 -3.23
C PRO A 272 -3.80 -33.60 -4.27
N GLY A 273 -3.54 -34.03 -5.50
CA GLY A 273 -4.55 -34.15 -6.56
C GLY A 273 -4.74 -32.91 -7.47
N ALA A 274 -3.92 -31.87 -7.31
CA ALA A 274 -3.91 -30.75 -8.26
C ALA A 274 -3.09 -31.15 -9.51
N ASN A 275 -3.73 -31.13 -10.68
CA ASN A 275 -3.06 -31.40 -11.97
C ASN A 275 -2.43 -30.14 -12.57
N GLN A 276 -2.80 -28.96 -12.04
CA GLN A 276 -2.33 -27.67 -12.51
C GLN A 276 -1.99 -26.72 -11.35
N LEU A 277 -0.93 -25.92 -11.52
CA LEU A 277 -0.50 -24.88 -10.61
C LEU A 277 -0.46 -23.55 -11.36
N ALA A 278 -1.22 -22.58 -10.88
CA ALA A 278 -1.21 -21.21 -11.38
C ALA A 278 -0.32 -20.34 -10.48
N ILE A 279 0.68 -19.71 -11.07
CA ILE A 279 1.52 -18.70 -10.43
C ILE A 279 1.15 -17.36 -11.05
N VAL A 280 0.50 -16.51 -10.29
CA VAL A 280 0.15 -15.16 -10.70
C VAL A 280 1.25 -14.22 -10.26
N LEU A 281 1.88 -13.55 -11.19
CA LEU A 281 3.03 -12.68 -10.97
C LEU A 281 2.55 -11.24 -10.85
N ARG A 282 3.21 -10.46 -9.98
CA ARG A 282 2.97 -9.01 -9.88
C ARG A 282 3.34 -8.29 -11.17
N GLU A 283 4.45 -8.67 -11.78
CA GLU A 283 5.02 -8.10 -13.00
C GLU A 283 5.57 -9.22 -13.89
N GLU A 284 5.85 -8.93 -15.17
CA GLU A 284 6.45 -9.92 -16.06
C GLU A 284 7.83 -10.35 -15.54
N LEU A 285 8.16 -11.64 -15.69
CA LEU A 285 9.49 -12.15 -15.34
C LEU A 285 10.53 -11.57 -16.30
N ASP A 286 11.32 -10.63 -15.82
CA ASP A 286 12.57 -10.24 -16.46
C ASP A 286 13.74 -11.14 -16.01
N GLU A 287 14.90 -11.03 -16.67
CA GLU A 287 16.05 -11.90 -16.39
C GLU A 287 16.72 -11.65 -15.02
N ARG A 288 16.29 -10.64 -14.23
CA ARG A 288 16.94 -10.24 -12.98
C ARG A 288 15.95 -9.61 -11.99
N GLY A 289 15.40 -10.40 -11.07
CA GLY A 289 14.59 -9.81 -10.00
C GLY A 289 14.15 -10.78 -8.93
N THR A 290 13.52 -10.21 -7.90
CA THR A 290 12.69 -10.92 -6.93
C THR A 290 11.27 -10.42 -7.12
N PHE A 291 10.36 -11.32 -7.49
CA PHE A 291 9.01 -10.96 -7.92
C PHE A 291 7.98 -11.42 -6.91
N GLY A 292 7.07 -10.52 -6.52
CA GLY A 292 5.87 -10.91 -5.77
C GLY A 292 5.01 -11.85 -6.62
N CYS A 293 4.64 -13.02 -6.11
CA CYS A 293 3.69 -13.89 -6.77
C CYS A 293 2.64 -14.45 -5.81
N LEU A 294 1.43 -14.66 -6.32
CA LEU A 294 0.37 -15.45 -5.69
C LEU A 294 0.38 -16.83 -6.33
N VAL A 295 0.21 -17.86 -5.51
CA VAL A 295 0.20 -19.24 -5.99
C VAL A 295 -1.14 -19.87 -5.68
N SER A 296 -1.81 -20.38 -6.73
CA SER A 296 -3.12 -21.03 -6.63
C SER A 296 -3.08 -22.41 -7.29
N MET A 297 -3.66 -23.40 -6.63
CA MET A 297 -3.78 -24.76 -7.16
C MET A 297 -5.09 -24.88 -7.91
N ILE A 298 -5.07 -25.53 -9.07
CA ILE A 298 -6.27 -25.81 -9.85
C ILE A 298 -6.50 -27.32 -9.79
N VAL A 299 -7.63 -27.70 -9.18
CA VAL A 299 -8.13 -29.07 -9.13
C VAL A 299 -9.12 -29.22 -10.27
N ASP A 300 -9.09 -30.35 -10.98
CA ASP A 300 -10.01 -30.63 -12.10
C ASP A 300 -11.46 -30.73 -11.59
N GLU A 301 -12.14 -29.58 -11.51
CA GLU A 301 -13.59 -29.36 -11.57
C GLU A 301 -13.83 -27.85 -11.70
N ALA A 302 -14.95 -27.46 -12.31
CA ALA A 302 -15.23 -26.16 -12.93
C ALA A 302 -15.21 -24.89 -12.04
N GLU A 303 -14.60 -24.93 -10.87
CA GLU A 303 -14.43 -23.79 -9.98
C GLU A 303 -12.98 -23.28 -10.05
N THR A 304 -12.75 -22.30 -10.91
CA THR A 304 -11.57 -21.43 -10.85
C THR A 304 -11.70 -20.48 -9.65
N ASN A 305 -11.83 -21.04 -8.45
CA ASN A 305 -11.68 -20.29 -7.20
C ASN A 305 -10.18 -20.08 -7.01
N LEU A 306 -9.67 -19.03 -7.65
CA LEU A 306 -8.40 -18.43 -7.27
C LEU A 306 -8.50 -18.08 -5.79
N MET A 307 -7.49 -18.50 -5.01
CA MET A 307 -7.24 -18.13 -3.60
C MET A 307 -7.73 -19.12 -2.54
N ASP A 308 -7.12 -20.31 -2.48
CA ASP A 308 -7.27 -21.13 -1.27
C ASP A 308 -6.28 -20.78 -0.14
N LYS A 309 -5.16 -20.09 -0.43
CA LYS A 309 -4.37 -19.33 0.57
C LYS A 309 -3.56 -18.24 -0.14
N GLU A 310 -3.85 -16.97 0.12
CA GLU A 310 -2.99 -15.87 -0.29
C GLU A 310 -1.73 -15.89 0.57
N GLN A 311 -0.61 -16.25 -0.02
CA GLN A 311 0.69 -15.89 0.51
C GLN A 311 1.43 -15.16 -0.60
N VAL A 312 2.08 -14.06 -0.24
CA VAL A 312 2.92 -13.28 -1.15
C VAL A 312 4.27 -13.97 -1.20
N TRP A 313 4.60 -14.55 -2.34
CA TRP A 313 5.82 -15.31 -2.56
C TRP A 313 6.82 -14.52 -3.39
N CYS A 314 8.08 -14.93 -3.36
CA CYS A 314 9.14 -14.35 -4.16
C CYS A 314 9.59 -15.36 -5.23
N VAL A 315 9.53 -14.99 -6.51
CA VAL A 315 10.14 -15.76 -7.61
C VAL A 315 11.49 -15.14 -7.94
N GLY A 316 12.53 -15.98 -8.08
CA GLY A 316 13.87 -15.59 -8.53
C GLY A 316 14.50 -16.65 -9.42
#